data_AF-A0A6U3Q7B0-F1
#
_entry.id   AF-A0A6U3Q7B0-F1
#
_cell.length_a   1.000
_cell.length_b   1.000
_cell.length_c   1.000
_cell.angle_alpha   90.00
_cell.angle_beta   90.00
_cell.angle_gamma   90.00
#
_symmetry.space_group_name_H-M   'P 1'
#
loop_
_entity.id
_entity.type
_entity.pdbx_description
1 polymer ?
#
loop_
_entity_poly.entity_id
_entity_poly.type
_entity_poly.pdbx_seq_one_letter_code
_entity_poly.pdbx_strand_id
1 'polypeptide(L)'
;MAPKEDVAEDRAKTKDYSRESRLSFRKFAEHQMRREFKEEAIEKCRPHIMEFGKCAEESGLMVVFKCRQFSKDLNSCMAVHNSNEAWEKYKEEHKSELEKRTIKSPNA
;
A
#
# COMPACT_ATOMS: atom_id res chain seq x y z
N MET A 1 1.12 11.53 49.27
CA MET A 1 0.38 10.42 48.64
C MET A 1 -0.22 10.96 47.36
N ALA A 2 0.49 10.86 46.22
CA ALA A 2 -0.06 11.35 44.94
C ALA A 2 -1.31 10.52 44.58
N PRO A 3 -2.39 11.12 44.07
CA PRO A 3 -3.64 10.41 43.83
C PRO A 3 -3.43 9.32 42.78
N LYS A 4 -3.92 8.12 43.06
CA LYS A 4 -3.90 6.99 42.10
C LYS A 4 -4.76 7.26 40.86
N GLU A 5 -5.58 8.31 40.89
CA GLU A 5 -6.51 8.70 39.82
C GLU A 5 -5.78 9.31 38.62
N ASP A 6 -4.78 10.18 38.84
CA ASP A 6 -4.05 10.87 37.76
C ASP A 6 -3.25 9.90 36.87
N VAL A 7 -2.65 8.87 37.48
CA VAL A 7 -1.84 7.86 36.78
C VAL A 7 -2.71 6.91 35.95
N ALA A 8 -3.93 6.63 36.40
CA ALA A 8 -4.88 5.80 35.67
C ALA A 8 -5.42 6.54 34.43
N GLU A 9 -5.68 7.85 34.57
CA GLU A 9 -6.19 8.70 33.50
C GLU A 9 -5.14 8.92 32.39
N ASP A 10 -3.88 9.17 32.74
CA ASP A 10 -2.79 9.30 31.77
C ASP A 10 -2.53 8.00 30.98
N ARG A 11 -2.65 6.85 31.65
CA ARG A 11 -2.54 5.54 30.98
C ARG A 11 -3.72 5.27 30.06
N ALA A 12 -4.92 5.75 30.40
CA ALA A 12 -6.09 5.67 29.52
C ALA A 12 -5.89 6.52 28.27
N LYS A 13 -5.50 7.80 28.42
CA LYS A 13 -5.20 8.71 27.30
C LYS A 13 -4.13 8.17 26.35
N THR A 14 -3.08 7.57 26.89
CA THR A 14 -2.01 6.94 26.09
C THR A 14 -2.53 5.75 25.27
N LYS A 15 -3.42 4.94 25.85
CA LYS A 15 -4.04 3.80 25.16
C LYS A 15 -5.00 4.25 24.05
N ASP A 16 -5.78 5.29 24.30
CA ASP A 16 -6.71 5.84 23.32
C ASP A 16 -5.97 6.46 22.13
N TYR A 17 -4.89 7.21 22.37
CA TYR A 17 -4.03 7.74 21.30
C TYR A 17 -3.38 6.62 20.46
N SER A 18 -2.97 5.52 21.11
CA SER A 18 -2.42 4.34 20.44
C SER A 18 -3.49 3.61 19.60
N ARG A 19 -4.73 3.52 20.10
CA ARG A 19 -5.87 2.92 19.40
C ARG A 19 -6.29 3.78 18.21
N GLU A 20 -6.38 5.09 18.37
CA GLU A 20 -6.71 6.03 17.32
C GLU A 20 -5.64 6.10 16.23
N SER A 21 -4.36 6.01 16.62
CA SER A 21 -3.25 5.87 15.67
C SER A 21 -3.30 4.56 14.86
N ARG A 22 -3.95 3.51 15.36
CA ARG A 22 -4.16 2.23 14.64
C ARG A 22 -5.45 2.24 13.81
N LEU A 23 -6.47 2.97 14.25
CA LEU A 23 -7.79 3.07 13.59
C LEU A 23 -7.93 4.31 12.70
N SER A 24 -6.88 5.13 12.56
CA SER A 24 -6.99 6.40 11.84
C SER A 24 -7.53 6.18 10.43
N PHE A 25 -8.68 6.77 10.13
CA PHE A 25 -9.31 6.73 8.80
C PHE A 25 -8.37 7.14 7.68
N ARG A 26 -7.41 8.02 7.99
CA ARG A 26 -6.32 8.39 7.09
C ARG A 26 -5.46 7.19 6.65
N LYS A 27 -5.02 6.33 7.58
CA LYS A 27 -4.24 5.13 7.23
C LYS A 27 -5.05 4.14 6.39
N PHE A 28 -6.34 4.01 6.68
CA PHE A 28 -7.23 3.17 5.88
C PHE A 28 -7.37 3.73 4.45
N ALA A 29 -7.60 5.04 4.31
CA ALA A 29 -7.68 5.73 3.02
C ALA A 29 -6.37 5.63 2.24
N GLU A 30 -5.22 5.86 2.88
CA GLU A 30 -3.90 5.70 2.25
C GLU A 30 -3.66 4.25 1.82
N HIS A 31 -4.04 3.26 2.64
CA HIS A 31 -3.92 1.85 2.27
C HIS A 31 -4.80 1.49 1.08
N GLN A 32 -6.03 2.00 1.03
CA GLN A 32 -6.94 1.79 -0.11
C GLN A 32 -6.39 2.42 -1.39
N MET A 33 -5.94 3.68 -1.34
CA MET A 33 -5.29 4.34 -2.47
C MET A 33 -4.00 3.61 -2.90
N ARG A 34 -3.25 3.03 -1.96
CA ARG A 34 -2.07 2.22 -2.27
C ARG A 34 -2.42 0.96 -3.05
N ARG A 35 -3.60 0.38 -2.84
CA ARG A 35 -4.09 -0.77 -3.62
C ARG A 35 -4.46 -0.35 -5.04
N GLU A 36 -5.23 0.73 -5.19
CA GLU A 36 -5.63 1.28 -6.49
C GLU A 36 -4.40 1.66 -7.33
N PHE A 37 -3.41 2.33 -6.73
CA PHE A 37 -2.13 2.64 -7.37
C PHE A 37 -1.39 1.38 -7.86
N LYS A 38 -1.39 0.31 -7.08
CA LYS A 38 -0.79 -0.97 -7.48
C LYS A 38 -1.57 -1.63 -8.63
N GLU A 39 -2.89 -1.56 -8.62
CA GLU A 39 -3.74 -2.07 -9.70
C GLU A 39 -3.45 -1.33 -11.00
N GLU A 40 -3.30 -0.01 -10.96
CA GLU A 40 -2.90 0.78 -12.14
C GLU A 40 -1.52 0.37 -12.67
N ALA A 41 -0.55 0.13 -11.78
CA ALA A 41 0.77 -0.37 -12.18
C ALA A 41 0.70 -1.77 -12.82
N ILE A 42 -0.17 -2.65 -12.29
CA ILE A 42 -0.42 -3.98 -12.87
C ILE A 42 -0.99 -3.85 -14.28
N GLU A 43 -1.93 -2.94 -14.52
CA GLU A 43 -2.48 -2.71 -15.86
C GLU A 43 -1.41 -2.22 -16.84
N LYS A 44 -0.56 -1.28 -16.43
CA LYS A 44 0.56 -0.77 -17.24
C LYS A 44 1.58 -1.86 -17.57
N CYS A 45 1.89 -2.73 -16.61
CA CYS A 45 2.86 -3.80 -16.77
C CYS A 45 2.24 -5.13 -17.27
N ARG A 46 0.95 -5.14 -17.62
CA ARG A 46 0.21 -6.35 -18.02
C ARG A 46 0.90 -7.16 -19.12
N PRO A 47 1.49 -6.56 -20.19
CA PRO A 47 2.20 -7.33 -21.21
C PRO A 47 3.33 -8.19 -20.63
N HIS A 48 4.17 -7.61 -19.77
CA HIS A 48 5.28 -8.33 -19.13
C HIS A 48 4.79 -9.37 -18.12
N ILE A 49 3.68 -9.11 -17.42
CA ILE A 49 3.03 -10.08 -16.53
C ILE A 49 2.56 -11.29 -17.34
N MET A 50 1.96 -11.08 -18.51
CA MET A 50 1.49 -12.15 -19.38
C MET A 50 2.65 -12.96 -19.96
N GLU A 51 3.72 -12.31 -20.43
CA GLU A 51 4.91 -12.99 -20.95
C GLU A 51 5.60 -13.84 -19.87
N PHE A 52 5.77 -13.27 -18.68
CA PHE A 52 6.32 -14.01 -17.55
C PHE A 52 5.40 -15.16 -17.14
N GLY A 53 4.09 -14.95 -17.07
CA GLY A 53 3.09 -15.96 -16.74
C GLY A 53 3.08 -17.13 -17.71
N LYS A 54 3.12 -16.84 -19.02
CA LYS A 54 3.20 -17.87 -20.07
C LYS A 54 4.49 -18.70 -19.94
N CYS A 55 5.64 -18.04 -19.77
CA CYS A 55 6.89 -18.76 -19.54
C CYS A 55 6.83 -19.60 -18.26
N ALA A 56 6.18 -19.06 -17.21
CA ALA A 56 6.05 -19.72 -15.92
C ALA A 56 5.26 -21.03 -16.01
N GLU A 57 4.13 -20.98 -16.72
CA GLU A 57 3.28 -22.13 -17.01
C GLU A 57 4.02 -23.23 -17.78
N GLU A 58 4.78 -22.85 -18.82
CA GLU A 58 5.55 -23.79 -19.65
C GLU A 58 6.78 -24.38 -18.94
N SER A 59 7.41 -23.61 -18.04
CA SER A 59 8.69 -23.97 -17.44
C SER A 59 8.59 -24.73 -16.10
N GLY A 60 7.43 -24.68 -15.42
CA GLY A 60 7.18 -25.41 -14.18
C GLY A 60 8.21 -25.13 -13.07
N LEU A 61 8.95 -26.14 -12.63
CA LEU A 61 9.98 -25.96 -11.58
C LEU A 61 11.23 -25.18 -12.08
N MET A 62 11.43 -25.07 -13.39
CA MET A 62 12.62 -24.44 -13.98
C MET A 62 12.47 -22.93 -14.24
N VAL A 63 11.39 -22.31 -13.76
CA VAL A 63 11.03 -20.90 -14.03
C VAL A 63 12.12 -19.91 -13.68
N VAL A 64 12.78 -20.10 -12.53
CA VAL A 64 13.82 -19.18 -12.05
C VAL A 64 15.01 -19.11 -13.03
N PHE A 65 15.27 -20.20 -13.76
CA PHE A 65 16.33 -20.27 -14.74
C PHE A 65 15.85 -19.85 -16.13
N LYS A 66 14.73 -20.43 -16.60
CA LYS A 66 14.24 -20.25 -17.97
C LYS A 66 13.55 -18.90 -18.21
N CYS A 67 12.87 -18.36 -17.21
CA CYS A 67 12.09 -17.12 -17.33
C CYS A 67 12.80 -15.90 -16.73
N ARG A 68 14.12 -15.99 -16.50
CA ARG A 68 14.90 -14.92 -15.86
C ARG A 68 14.80 -13.59 -16.60
N GLN A 69 14.72 -13.62 -17.93
CA GLN A 69 14.60 -12.39 -18.72
C GLN A 69 13.23 -11.73 -18.53
N PHE A 70 12.13 -12.47 -18.70
CA PHE A 70 10.78 -11.96 -18.47
C PHE A 70 10.59 -11.44 -17.04
N SER A 71 11.21 -12.09 -16.04
CA SER A 71 11.21 -11.60 -14.66
C SER A 71 11.92 -10.24 -14.52
N LYS A 72 13.05 -10.03 -15.21
CA LYS A 72 13.76 -8.74 -15.21
C LYS A 72 12.93 -7.66 -15.89
N ASP A 73 12.29 -7.96 -17.00
CA ASP A 73 11.50 -7.00 -17.77
C ASP A 73 10.27 -6.56 -16.95
N LEU A 74 9.57 -7.52 -16.33
CA LEU A 74 8.48 -7.25 -15.39
C LEU A 74 8.96 -6.40 -14.20
N ASN A 75 10.06 -6.78 -13.56
CA ASN A 75 10.60 -6.03 -12.42
C ASN A 75 11.01 -4.60 -12.82
N SER A 76 11.55 -4.41 -14.03
CA SER A 76 11.93 -3.10 -14.54
C SER A 76 10.70 -2.22 -14.76
N CYS A 77 9.63 -2.77 -15.33
CA CYS A 77 8.35 -2.06 -15.47
C CYS A 77 7.76 -1.66 -14.11
N MET A 78 7.72 -2.61 -13.17
CA MET A 78 7.19 -2.36 -11.82
C MET A 78 8.04 -1.36 -11.04
N ALA A 79 9.35 -1.32 -11.26
CA ALA A 79 10.23 -0.32 -10.65
C ALA A 79 9.90 1.11 -11.13
N VAL A 80 9.41 1.29 -12.35
CA VAL A 80 8.98 2.61 -12.86
C VAL A 80 7.61 3.00 -12.31
N HIS A 81 6.66 2.07 -12.29
CA HIS A 81 5.25 2.39 -12.02
C HIS A 81 4.78 2.13 -10.59
N ASN A 82 5.56 1.40 -9.79
CA ASN A 82 5.18 1.02 -8.42
C ASN A 82 6.26 1.33 -7.37
N SER A 83 7.23 2.21 -7.69
CA SER A 83 8.25 2.61 -6.71
C SER A 83 7.66 3.45 -5.56
N ASN A 84 8.47 3.63 -4.53
CA ASN A 84 8.13 4.56 -3.46
C ASN A 84 8.13 6.01 -3.97
N GLU A 85 9.02 6.40 -4.90
CA GLU A 85 8.96 7.76 -5.46
C GLU A 85 7.69 7.99 -6.27
N ALA A 86 7.26 6.99 -7.06
CA ALA A 86 6.01 7.06 -7.81
C ALA A 86 4.79 7.14 -6.88
N TRP A 87 4.85 6.47 -5.72
CA TRP A 87 3.82 6.55 -4.70
C TRP A 87 3.70 7.93 -4.05
N GLU A 88 4.83 8.55 -3.69
CA GLU A 88 4.82 9.88 -3.08
C GLU A 88 4.23 10.91 -4.06
N LYS A 89 4.63 10.85 -5.34
CA LYS A 89 4.04 11.69 -6.39
C LYS A 89 2.53 11.47 -6.55
N TYR A 90 2.10 10.21 -6.60
CA TYR A 90 0.67 9.87 -6.67
C TYR A 90 -0.12 10.45 -5.49
N LYS A 91 0.41 10.38 -4.27
CA LYS A 91 -0.24 11.00 -3.10
C LYS A 91 -0.32 12.53 -3.20
N GLU A 92 0.70 13.18 -3.76
CA GLU A 92 0.69 14.62 -3.98
C GLU A 92 -0.37 15.03 -5.01
N GLU A 93 -0.40 14.33 -6.15
CA GLU A 93 -1.38 14.54 -7.22
C GLU A 93 -2.82 14.30 -6.74
N HIS A 94 -3.02 13.29 -5.89
CA HIS A 94 -4.32 12.89 -5.36
C HIS A 94 -4.59 13.38 -3.93
N LYS A 95 -3.88 14.42 -3.45
CA LYS A 95 -4.00 14.90 -2.05
C LYS A 95 -5.43 15.28 -1.66
N SER A 96 -6.14 15.96 -2.55
CA SER A 96 -7.54 16.36 -2.31
C SER A 96 -8.49 15.16 -2.20
N GLU A 97 -8.18 14.07 -2.89
CA GLU A 97 -8.93 12.82 -2.83
C GLU A 97 -8.66 12.08 -1.52
N LEU A 98 -7.40 12.03 -1.09
CA LEU A 98 -7.03 11.47 0.20
C LEU A 98 -7.72 12.19 1.37
N GLU A 99 -7.77 13.52 1.33
CA GLU A 99 -8.48 14.33 2.33
C GLU A 99 -9.98 14.02 2.32
N LYS A 100 -10.62 13.95 1.15
CA LYS A 100 -12.04 13.55 1.02
C LYS A 100 -12.29 12.16 1.60
N ARG A 101 -11.46 11.16 1.27
CA ARG A 101 -11.60 9.78 1.78
C ARG A 101 -11.38 9.69 3.29
N THR A 102 -10.58 10.59 3.85
CA THR A 102 -10.37 10.70 5.30
C THR A 102 -11.58 11.34 6.01
N ILE A 103 -12.22 12.33 5.40
CA ILE A 103 -13.36 13.08 5.99
C ILE A 103 -14.70 12.35 5.78
N LYS A 104 -14.89 11.68 4.64
CA LYS A 104 -16.16 11.08 4.21
C LYS A 104 -16.51 9.76 4.92
N SER A 105 -15.75 9.37 5.95
CA SER A 105 -16.09 8.25 6.82
C SER A 105 -16.52 8.71 8.22
N PRO A 106 -17.54 9.58 8.40
CA PRO A 106 -18.18 9.73 9.70
C PRO A 106 -19.26 8.65 9.84
N ASN A 107 -19.05 7.73 10.78
CA ASN A 107 -19.98 6.69 11.25
C ASN A 107 -20.20 5.48 10.31
N ALA A 108 -19.45 4.41 10.57
CA ALA A 108 -19.93 3.05 10.42
C ALA A 108 -19.93 2.40 11.81
#